data_AF-A0A1S0TRJ6-F1
#
_entry.id   AF-A0A1S0TRJ6-F1
#
_cell.length_a   1.000
_cell.length_b   1.000
_cell.length_c   1.000
_cell.angle_alpha   90.00
_cell.angle_beta   90.00
_cell.angle_gamma   90.00
#
_symmetry.space_group_name_H-M   'P 1'
#
loop_
_entity.id
_entity.type
_entity.pdbx_description
1 polymer ?
#
loop_
_entity_poly.entity_id
_entity_poly.type
_entity_poly.pdbx_seq_one_letter_code
_entity_poly.pdbx_strand_id
1 'polypeptide(L)'
;MRKQSFEIHGQFMCGEKPLHRAAIELWDDERSLLKSIIYILMQRRGPNDAYLARTNTNEYGEFTINATYQSETKVNPYIYVYHRCDADELPISKSRPKFKLWRTFVVKIPEKYVYDGDQALQQFDLGVYNLQFQFAVNFFFLSNNVKLI
;
A
#
# COMPACT_ATOMS: atom_id res chain seq x y z
N MET A 1 -11.62 19.63 -16.25
CA MET A 1 -11.29 18.26 -15.81
C MET A 1 -10.72 17.46 -16.97
N ARG A 2 -9.60 16.77 -16.76
CA ARG A 2 -8.94 15.90 -17.75
C ARG A 2 -8.94 14.46 -17.25
N LYS A 3 -9.05 13.50 -18.17
CA LYS A 3 -8.88 12.09 -17.84
C LYS A 3 -7.41 11.75 -17.78
N GLN A 4 -7.02 10.98 -16.78
CA GLN A 4 -5.66 10.49 -16.60
C GLN A 4 -5.71 9.00 -16.31
N SER A 5 -4.76 8.25 -16.86
CA SER A 5 -4.69 6.79 -16.78
C SER A 5 -3.29 6.32 -16.43
N PHE A 6 -3.22 5.17 -15.75
CA PHE A 6 -1.99 4.54 -15.31
C PHE A 6 -2.23 3.04 -15.10
N GLU A 7 -1.19 2.26 -15.35
CA GLU A 7 -1.19 0.82 -15.16
C GLU A 7 0.09 0.41 -14.43
N ILE A 8 -0.05 -0.49 -13.47
CA ILE A 8 1.03 -0.95 -12.58
C ILE A 8 0.97 -2.47 -12.55
N HIS A 9 2.13 -3.12 -12.64
CA HIS A 9 2.26 -4.52 -12.22
C HIS A 9 3.43 -4.72 -11.27
N GLY A 10 3.46 -5.90 -10.68
CA GLY A 10 4.59 -6.37 -9.91
C GLY A 10 4.31 -7.74 -9.31
N GLN A 11 5.26 -8.22 -8.52
CA GLN A 11 5.17 -9.50 -7.83
C GLN A 11 5.58 -9.35 -6.37
N PHE A 12 4.80 -9.95 -5.48
CA PHE A 12 5.12 -9.99 -4.06
C PHE A 12 5.50 -11.40 -3.60
N MET A 13 6.60 -11.47 -2.88
CA MET A 13 7.14 -12.69 -2.27
C MET A 13 7.04 -12.60 -0.75
N CYS A 14 7.03 -13.75 -0.10
CA CYS A 14 7.17 -13.91 1.34
C CYS A 14 8.22 -14.98 1.59
N GLY A 15 9.47 -14.55 1.79
CA GLY A 15 10.62 -15.45 1.72
C GLY A 15 10.76 -16.02 0.32
N GLU A 16 10.85 -17.33 0.23
CA GLU A 16 11.00 -18.05 -1.04
C GLU A 16 9.66 -18.34 -1.74
N LYS A 17 8.53 -18.01 -1.10
CA LYS A 17 7.20 -18.35 -1.62
C LYS A 17 6.52 -17.12 -2.23
N PRO A 18 5.82 -17.28 -3.37
CA PRO A 18 4.93 -16.24 -3.86
C PRO A 18 3.85 -15.90 -2.83
N LEU A 19 3.56 -14.61 -2.65
CA LEU A 19 2.57 -14.16 -1.69
C LEU A 19 1.20 -14.02 -2.36
N HIS A 20 0.40 -15.06 -2.25
CA HIS A 20 -0.99 -15.08 -2.75
C HIS A 20 -1.94 -14.28 -1.85
N ARG A 21 -2.94 -13.62 -2.46
CA ARG A 21 -4.03 -12.87 -1.79
C ARG A 21 -3.58 -11.66 -0.96
N ALA A 22 -2.42 -11.10 -1.22
CA ALA A 22 -2.16 -9.72 -0.78
C ALA A 22 -3.20 -8.81 -1.46
N ALA A 23 -3.76 -7.85 -0.73
CA ALA A 23 -4.71 -6.89 -1.29
C ALA A 23 -3.98 -5.60 -1.64
N ILE A 24 -4.23 -5.07 -2.83
CA ILE A 24 -3.63 -3.84 -3.33
C ILE A 24 -4.75 -2.85 -3.60
N GLU A 25 -4.69 -1.69 -2.99
CA GLU A 25 -5.58 -0.56 -3.29
C GLU A 25 -4.80 0.58 -3.90
N LEU A 26 -5.39 1.24 -4.89
CA LEU A 26 -4.82 2.36 -5.62
C LEU A 26 -5.61 3.63 -5.31
N TRP A 27 -4.88 4.68 -4.97
CA TRP A 27 -5.44 5.94 -4.48
C TRP A 27 -4.76 7.14 -5.14
N ASP A 28 -5.54 8.19 -5.38
CA ASP A 28 -5.02 9.54 -5.61
C ASP A 28 -4.85 10.19 -4.24
N ASP A 29 -3.62 10.48 -3.86
CA ASP A 29 -3.30 10.93 -2.51
C ASP A 29 -2.23 12.03 -2.55
N GLU A 30 -2.56 13.20 -1.99
CA GLU A 30 -1.59 14.27 -1.78
C GLU A 30 -0.81 14.04 -0.48
N ARG A 31 -0.09 12.92 -0.41
CA ARG A 31 0.66 12.51 0.78
C ARG A 31 1.85 13.43 1.04
N SER A 32 1.83 14.14 2.17
CA SER A 32 3.01 14.72 2.80
C SER A 32 3.59 13.75 3.85
N LEU A 33 4.84 13.97 4.29
CA LEU A 33 5.44 13.18 5.39
C LEU A 33 4.55 13.16 6.65
N LEU A 34 3.89 14.29 6.96
CA LEU A 34 2.93 14.41 8.06
C LEU A 34 1.69 13.54 7.87
N LYS A 35 1.10 13.50 6.66
CA LYS A 35 -0.05 12.63 6.36
C LYS A 35 0.32 11.14 6.47
N SER A 36 1.54 10.77 6.08
CA SER A 36 2.02 9.39 6.21
C SER A 36 2.10 8.95 7.67
N ILE A 37 2.58 9.82 8.57
CA ILE A 37 2.59 9.56 10.01
C ILE A 37 1.16 9.45 10.55
N ILE A 38 0.26 10.37 10.18
CA ILE A 38 -1.14 10.33 10.61
C ILE A 38 -1.84 9.07 10.13
N TYR A 39 -1.63 8.64 8.88
CA TYR A 39 -2.21 7.40 8.37
C TYR A 39 -1.69 6.17 9.13
N ILE A 40 -0.39 6.10 9.41
CA ILE A 40 0.18 4.98 10.17
C ILE A 40 -0.40 4.94 11.59
N LEU A 41 -0.57 6.10 12.24
CA LEU A 41 -1.06 6.18 13.62
C LEU A 41 -2.57 6.02 13.75
N MET A 42 -3.35 6.55 12.80
CA MET A 42 -4.80 6.69 12.91
C MET A 42 -5.58 5.87 11.87
N GLN A 43 -4.91 5.30 10.86
CA GLN A 43 -5.54 4.61 9.72
C GLN A 43 -6.64 5.46 9.04
N ARG A 44 -6.50 6.79 9.07
CA ARG A 44 -7.46 7.72 8.47
C ARG A 44 -6.92 8.28 7.16
N ARG A 45 -7.78 8.31 6.14
CA ARG A 45 -7.55 9.04 4.89
C ARG A 45 -8.04 10.47 5.01
N GLY A 46 -7.39 11.38 4.30
CA GLY A 46 -7.77 12.78 4.22
C GLY A 46 -9.04 12.99 3.39
N PRO A 47 -9.70 14.15 3.51
CA PRO A 47 -10.94 14.45 2.78
C PRO A 47 -10.74 14.56 1.27
N ASN A 48 -9.50 14.76 0.81
CA ASN A 48 -9.16 14.93 -0.61
C ASN A 48 -8.59 13.66 -1.26
N ASP A 49 -8.48 12.56 -0.50
CA ASP A 49 -7.91 11.32 -1.03
C ASP A 49 -9.01 10.55 -1.79
N ALA A 50 -8.73 10.11 -3.02
CA ALA A 50 -9.71 9.42 -3.86
C ALA A 50 -9.34 7.95 -4.08
N TYR A 51 -10.29 7.05 -3.86
CA TYR A 51 -10.15 5.63 -4.20
C TYR A 51 -10.27 5.45 -5.72
N LEU A 52 -9.34 4.73 -6.32
CA LEU A 52 -9.29 4.55 -7.78
C LEU A 52 -9.56 3.10 -8.18
N ALA A 53 -8.89 2.14 -7.55
CA ALA A 53 -9.02 0.72 -7.89
C ALA A 53 -8.54 -0.22 -6.78
N ARG A 54 -8.85 -1.52 -6.92
CA ARG A 54 -8.32 -2.59 -6.07
C ARG A 54 -8.07 -3.85 -6.87
N THR A 55 -7.03 -4.57 -6.50
CA THR A 55 -6.71 -5.91 -7.01
C THR A 55 -6.15 -6.79 -5.89
N ASN A 56 -5.85 -8.04 -6.21
CA ASN A 56 -5.18 -8.98 -5.33
C ASN A 56 -4.08 -9.71 -6.09
N THR A 57 -3.02 -10.12 -5.38
CA THR A 57 -2.02 -11.01 -5.98
C THR A 57 -2.59 -12.39 -6.29
N ASN A 58 -2.21 -12.93 -7.44
CA ASN A 58 -2.55 -14.28 -7.88
C ASN A 58 -1.70 -15.36 -7.16
N GLU A 59 -1.83 -16.62 -7.57
CA GLU A 59 -1.09 -17.75 -6.99
C GLU A 59 0.43 -17.67 -7.16
N TYR A 60 0.89 -16.93 -8.18
CA TYR A 60 2.30 -16.62 -8.45
C TYR A 60 2.77 -15.33 -7.76
N GLY A 61 1.93 -14.73 -6.91
CA GLY A 61 2.25 -13.49 -6.21
C GLY A 61 2.21 -12.24 -7.09
N GLU A 62 1.78 -12.37 -8.35
CA GLU A 62 1.75 -11.27 -9.33
C GLU A 62 0.44 -10.49 -9.20
N PHE A 63 0.49 -9.21 -9.54
CA PHE A 63 -0.70 -8.37 -9.64
C PHE A 63 -0.56 -7.39 -10.81
N THR A 64 -1.70 -7.04 -11.40
CA THR A 64 -1.86 -5.88 -12.29
C THR A 64 -3.01 -5.03 -11.79
N ILE A 65 -2.83 -3.72 -11.76
CA ILE A 65 -3.86 -2.75 -11.40
C ILE A 65 -3.76 -1.54 -12.32
N ASN A 66 -4.91 -1.12 -12.85
CA ASN A 66 -5.03 0.09 -13.64
C ASN A 66 -6.24 0.90 -13.18
N ALA A 67 -6.23 2.18 -13.53
CA ALA A 67 -7.37 3.07 -13.36
C ALA A 67 -7.31 4.21 -14.37
N THR A 68 -8.49 4.72 -14.70
CA THR A 68 -8.67 5.98 -15.41
C THR A 68 -9.50 6.90 -14.53
N TYR A 69 -8.99 8.08 -14.24
CA TYR A 69 -9.59 9.02 -13.31
C TYR A 69 -9.70 10.42 -13.91
N GLN A 70 -10.85 11.07 -13.70
CA GLN A 70 -11.09 12.42 -14.16
C GLN A 70 -10.78 13.41 -13.04
N SER A 71 -9.73 14.21 -13.22
CA SER A 71 -9.27 15.19 -12.22
C SER A 71 -8.96 16.54 -12.86
N GLU A 72 -9.00 17.62 -12.08
CA GLU A 72 -8.56 18.94 -12.51
C GLU A 72 -7.04 19.07 -12.45
N THR A 73 -6.42 18.45 -11.45
CA THR A 73 -4.98 18.45 -11.21
C THR A 73 -4.34 17.16 -11.72
N LYS A 74 -3.02 17.07 -11.62
CA LYS A 74 -2.31 15.81 -11.92
C LYS A 74 -2.57 14.81 -10.80
N VAL A 75 -2.95 13.59 -11.17
CA VAL A 75 -3.15 12.49 -10.21
C VAL A 75 -1.81 12.15 -9.56
N ASN A 76 -1.83 11.91 -8.25
CA ASN A 76 -0.72 11.44 -7.44
C ASN A 76 -0.98 9.99 -7.00
N PRO A 77 -0.62 8.98 -7.81
CA PRO A 77 -1.00 7.60 -7.51
C PRO A 77 -0.14 6.97 -6.41
N TYR A 78 -0.80 6.34 -5.45
CA TYR A 78 -0.18 5.50 -4.42
C TYR A 78 -0.84 4.13 -4.39
N ILE A 79 -0.03 3.08 -4.32
CA ILE A 79 -0.51 1.74 -4.00
C ILE A 79 -0.33 1.47 -2.51
N TYR A 80 -1.37 0.89 -1.93
CA TYR A 80 -1.43 0.43 -0.55
C TYR A 80 -1.55 -1.07 -0.59
N VAL A 81 -0.61 -1.75 0.03
CA VAL A 81 -0.58 -3.20 -0.02
C VAL A 81 -0.73 -3.75 1.38
N TYR A 82 -1.79 -4.53 1.54
CA TYR A 82 -2.17 -5.19 2.77
C TYR A 82 -1.83 -6.67 2.66
N HIS A 83 -0.99 -7.16 3.56
CA HIS A 83 -0.52 -8.55 3.50
C HIS A 83 -0.36 -9.17 4.89
N ARG A 84 -0.22 -10.50 4.89
CA ARG A 84 -0.03 -11.32 6.10
C ARG A 84 1.25 -12.17 6.04
N CYS A 85 2.22 -11.79 5.21
CA CYS A 85 3.53 -12.45 5.20
C CYS A 85 4.09 -12.53 6.63
N ASP A 86 4.59 -13.69 7.06
CA ASP A 86 5.07 -14.04 8.41
C ASP A 86 4.13 -13.71 9.58
N ALA A 87 2.85 -13.38 9.33
CA ALA A 87 1.94 -12.97 10.40
C ALA A 87 1.54 -14.14 11.31
N ASP A 88 1.56 -15.36 10.78
CA ASP A 88 1.17 -16.58 11.50
C ASP A 88 2.35 -17.20 12.28
N GLU A 89 3.60 -16.80 11.99
CA GLU A 89 4.83 -17.29 12.66
C GLU A 89 5.22 -16.43 13.88
N LEU A 90 4.59 -15.27 14.08
CA LEU A 90 4.85 -14.42 15.24
C LEU A 90 4.27 -15.06 16.51
N PRO A 91 5.05 -15.19 17.60
CA PRO A 91 4.55 -15.78 18.84
C PRO A 91 3.30 -15.06 19.33
N ILE A 92 2.28 -15.84 19.66
CA ILE A 92 1.03 -15.41 20.29
C ILE A 92 1.34 -15.00 21.74
N SER A 93 2.07 -13.91 21.93
CA SER A 93 2.16 -13.28 23.24
C SER A 93 0.76 -12.81 23.62
N LYS A 94 0.36 -13.11 24.87
CA LYS A 94 -0.98 -12.92 25.45
C LYS A 94 -1.54 -11.47 25.37
N SER A 95 -0.77 -10.53 24.84
CA SER A 95 -1.16 -9.15 24.53
C SER A 95 -1.80 -8.94 23.15
N ARG A 96 -2.00 -9.97 22.32
CA ARG A 96 -2.72 -9.86 21.04
C ARG A 96 -4.08 -10.59 21.02
N PRO A 97 -5.10 -10.16 21.78
CA PRO A 97 -6.46 -10.51 21.42
C PRO A 97 -6.88 -9.66 20.21
N LYS A 98 -7.44 -10.30 19.18
CA LYS A 98 -8.29 -9.76 18.09
C LYS A 98 -7.72 -9.24 16.75
N PHE A 99 -6.47 -8.82 16.61
CA PHE A 99 -6.01 -8.30 15.29
C PHE A 99 -5.12 -9.30 14.55
N LYS A 100 -5.68 -9.96 13.53
CA LYS A 100 -4.89 -10.51 12.41
C LYS A 100 -4.10 -9.33 11.85
N LEU A 101 -2.81 -9.23 12.16
CA LEU A 101 -2.01 -8.05 11.83
C LEU A 101 -1.77 -8.05 10.32
N TRP A 102 -2.61 -7.33 9.57
CA TRP A 102 -2.30 -6.99 8.19
C TRP A 102 -1.20 -5.94 8.24
N ARG A 103 -0.04 -6.28 7.71
CA ARG A 103 1.04 -5.31 7.49
C ARG A 103 0.66 -4.49 6.27
N THR A 104 0.88 -3.18 6.37
CA THR A 104 0.60 -2.24 5.29
C THR A 104 1.90 -1.60 4.85
N PHE A 105 2.18 -1.62 3.56
CA PHE A 105 3.19 -0.76 2.96
C PHE A 105 2.57 0.09 1.87
N VAL A 106 3.20 1.23 1.61
CA VAL A 106 2.70 2.23 0.69
C VAL A 106 3.82 2.60 -0.28
N VAL A 107 3.52 2.60 -1.59
CA VAL A 107 4.48 2.97 -2.64
C VAL A 107 3.88 4.12 -3.44
N LYS A 108 4.66 5.21 -3.58
CA LYS A 108 4.35 6.29 -4.52
C LYS A 108 4.71 5.84 -5.92
N ILE A 109 3.77 5.97 -6.85
CA ILE A 109 3.99 5.66 -8.25
C ILE A 109 4.60 6.89 -8.93
N PRO A 110 5.67 6.75 -9.74
CA PRO A 110 6.29 7.90 -10.40
C PRO A 110 5.31 8.54 -11.38
N GLU A 111 5.15 9.86 -11.29
CA GLU A 111 4.18 10.60 -12.10
C GLU A 111 4.43 10.55 -13.61
N LYS A 112 5.61 10.10 -14.06
CA LYS A 112 5.91 9.88 -15.48
C LYS A 112 5.11 8.74 -16.10
N TYR A 113 4.50 7.87 -15.28
CA TYR A 113 3.60 6.79 -15.70
C TYR A 113 2.11 7.18 -15.63
N VAL A 114 1.81 8.46 -15.36
CA VAL A 114 0.46 9.01 -15.41
C VAL A 114 0.28 9.72 -16.75
N TYR A 115 -0.62 9.19 -17.57
CA TYR A 115 -0.85 9.67 -18.93
C TYR A 115 -2.20 10.36 -19.04
N ASP A 116 -2.26 11.46 -19.80
CA ASP A 116 -3.55 12.07 -20.14
C ASP A 116 -4.29 11.18 -21.15
N GLY A 117 -5.58 10.97 -20.93
CA GLY A 117 -6.44 10.12 -21.75
C GLY A 117 -6.99 8.88 -21.03
N ASP A 118 -7.65 8.03 -21.81
CA ASP A 118 -8.38 6.86 -21.32
C ASP A 118 -7.51 5.60 -21.14
N GLN A 119 -6.27 5.59 -21.67
CA GLN A 119 -5.38 4.45 -21.67
C GLN A 119 -3.94 4.84 -21.30
N ALA A 120 -3.33 4.04 -20.43
CA ALA A 120 -1.93 4.21 -20.05
C ALA A 120 -1.02 3.85 -21.24
N LEU A 121 -0.07 4.71 -21.57
CA LEU A 121 0.87 4.46 -22.67
C LEU A 121 1.99 3.47 -22.27
N GLN A 122 2.29 3.39 -20.98
CA GLN A 122 3.26 2.46 -20.44
C GLN A 122 2.81 1.97 -19.07
N GLN A 123 3.12 0.70 -18.82
CA GLN A 123 2.97 0.09 -17.51
C GLN A 123 4.18 0.44 -16.62
N PHE A 124 3.90 0.81 -15.37
CA PHE A 124 4.93 0.90 -14.34
C PHE A 124 5.25 -0.50 -13.81
N ASP A 125 6.50 -0.92 -14.03
CA ASP A 125 7.04 -2.14 -13.46
C ASP A 125 7.56 -1.91 -12.05
N LEU A 126 6.82 -2.39 -11.04
CA LEU A 126 7.28 -2.41 -9.66
C LEU A 126 8.35 -3.50 -9.45
N GLY A 127 8.43 -4.52 -10.30
CA GLY A 127 9.33 -5.66 -10.13
C GLY A 127 8.90 -6.59 -8.99
N VAL A 128 9.89 -7.31 -8.44
CA VAL A 128 9.67 -8.35 -7.42
C VAL A 128 10.09 -7.84 -6.03
N TYR A 129 9.15 -7.82 -5.08
CA TYR A 129 9.39 -7.37 -3.71
C TYR A 129 9.13 -8.49 -2.70
N ASN A 130 10.14 -8.80 -1.86
CA ASN A 130 9.96 -9.69 -0.73
C ASN A 130 9.46 -8.91 0.49
N LEU A 131 8.24 -9.21 0.93
CA LEU A 131 7.52 -8.47 1.98
C LEU A 131 7.84 -8.94 3.40
N GLN A 132 8.94 -9.67 3.60
CA GLN A 132 9.51 -9.93 4.93
C GLN A 132 10.27 -8.72 5.50
N PHE A 133 10.56 -7.71 4.67
CA PHE A 133 11.25 -6.51 5.13
C PHE A 133 10.48 -5.82 6.27
N GLN A 134 11.22 -5.12 7.12
CA GLN A 134 10.66 -4.31 8.19
C GLN A 134 11.11 -2.87 8.00
N PHE A 135 10.22 -1.91 8.24
CA PHE A 135 10.63 -0.50 8.28
C PHE A 135 11.59 -0.30 9.45
N ALA A 136 12.71 0.38 9.22
CA ALA A 136 13.74 0.67 10.23
C ALA A 136 13.27 1.58 11.39
N VAL A 137 11.98 1.93 11.44
CA VAL A 137 11.41 2.76 12.49
C VAL A 137 11.05 1.85 13.67
N ASN A 138 11.92 1.83 14.67
CA ASN A 138 11.60 1.27 15.98
C ASN A 138 10.44 2.08 16.59
N PHE A 139 9.21 1.58 16.48
CA PHE A 139 8.01 2.14 17.11
C PHE A 139 8.04 2.05 18.67
N PHE A 140 9.17 1.65 19.25
CA PHE A 140 9.37 1.52 20.69
C PHE A 140 9.20 2.83 21.48
N PHE A 141 9.25 3.99 20.82
CA PHE A 141 9.14 5.29 21.50
C PHE A 141 7.72 5.73 21.86
N LEU A 142 6.66 5.03 21.42
CA LEU A 142 5.28 5.40 21.78
C LEU A 142 4.67 4.57 22.92
N SER A 143 5.35 3.52 23.41
CA SER A 143 4.77 2.61 24.42
C SER A 143 5.15 2.94 25.88
N ASN A 144 6.01 3.93 26.14
CA ASN A 144 6.55 4.13 27.50
C ASN A 144 5.79 5.15 28.38
N ASN A 145 4.55 5.53 28.03
CA ASN A 145 3.74 6.42 28.88
C ASN A 145 2.31 5.89 29.15
N VAL A 146 2.19 4.59 29.44
CA VAL A 146 1.00 4.07 30.14
C VAL A 146 1.47 3.28 31.35
N LYS A 147 1.76 3.99 32.45
CA LYS A 147 1.69 3.42 33.79
C LYS A 147 0.21 3.41 34.19
N LEU A 148 -0.41 2.23 34.21
CA LEU A 148 -1.67 2.03 34.90
C LEU A 148 -1.39 1.93 36.39
N ILE A 149 -2.04 2.82 37.16
CA ILE A 149 -2.31 2.65 38.59
C ILE A 149 -3.38 1.58 38.73
#